data_AF-A0A249STY4-F1
#
_entry.id   AF-A0A249STY4-F1
#
_cell.length_a   1.000
_cell.length_b   1.000
_cell.length_c   1.000
_cell.angle_alpha   90.00
_cell.angle_beta   90.00
_cell.angle_gamma   90.00
#
_symmetry.space_group_name_H-M   'P 1'
#
loop_
_entity.id
_entity.type
_entity.pdbx_description
1 polymer ?
#
loop_
_entity_poly.entity_id
_entity_poly.type
_entity_poly.pdbx_seq_one_letter_code
_entity_poly.pdbx_strand_id
1 'polypeptide(L)' 'MSWINDLYVIYQKLEATGCEDIRKDLLKAQVTGCSGGEIYYLVLQQLMIIKKDKVQVYEMIKGEVENIIHCSKSMIHLN' A
#
# COMPACT_ATOMS: atom_id res chain seq x y z
N MET A 1 -13.18 6.50 -4.13
CA MET A 1 -12.34 5.56 -4.91
C MET A 1 -11.81 4.52 -3.94
N SER A 2 -11.86 3.24 -4.30
CA SER A 2 -11.41 2.15 -3.42
C SER A 2 -9.88 2.14 -3.39
N TRP A 3 -9.28 2.19 -2.20
CA TRP A 3 -7.83 2.07 -1.98
C TRP A 3 -7.20 0.82 -2.62
N ILE A 4 -8.02 -0.18 -2.95
CA ILE A 4 -7.64 -1.38 -3.70
C ILE A 4 -7.17 -1.04 -5.13
N ASN A 5 -7.75 -0.02 -5.77
CA ASN A 5 -7.34 0.39 -7.11
C ASN A 5 -5.94 1.01 -7.09
N ASP A 6 -5.68 1.89 -6.12
CA ASP A 6 -4.35 2.46 -5.89
C ASP A 6 -3.34 1.33 -5.57
N LEU A 7 -3.73 0.35 -4.74
CA LEU A 7 -2.88 -0.80 -4.43
C LEU A 7 -2.56 -1.64 -5.69
N TYR A 8 -3.51 -1.81 -6.60
CA TYR A 8 -3.28 -2.52 -7.85
C TYR A 8 -2.28 -1.78 -8.75
N VAL A 9 -2.39 -0.45 -8.86
CA VAL A 9 -1.42 0.38 -9.59
C VAL A 9 -0.03 0.28 -8.97
N ILE A 10 0.08 0.22 -7.64
CA ILE A 10 1.35 -0.02 -6.94
C ILE A 10 1.95 -1.36 -7.39
N TYR A 11 1.16 -2.45 -7.43
CA TYR A 11 1.67 -3.74 -7.89
C TYR A 11 2.20 -3.70 -9.33
N GLN A 12 1.51 -3.01 -10.24
CA GLN A 12 1.95 -2.86 -11.63
C GLN A 12 3.27 -2.09 -11.72
N LYS A 13 3.42 -1.00 -10.95
CA LYS A 13 4.66 -0.21 -10.93
C LYS A 13 5.83 -1.01 -10.35
N LEU A 14 5.60 -1.77 -9.28
CA LEU A 14 6.64 -2.61 -8.68
C LEU A 14 7.08 -3.73 -9.62
N GLU A 15 6.16 -4.31 -10.38
CA GLU A 15 6.48 -5.31 -11.41
C GLU A 15 7.30 -4.69 -12.55
N ALA A 16 6.86 -3.56 -13.10
CA ALA A 16 7.55 -2.88 -14.21
C ALA A 16 8.97 -2.42 -13.86
N THR A 17 9.27 -2.24 -12.58
CA THR A 17 10.56 -1.76 -12.06
C THR A 17 11.44 -2.87 -11.48
N GLY A 18 10.98 -4.13 -11.51
CA GLY A 18 11.72 -5.28 -10.97
C GLY A 18 11.79 -5.31 -9.45
N CYS A 19 10.95 -4.56 -8.74
CA CYS A 19 10.88 -4.52 -7.28
C CYS A 19 10.08 -5.71 -6.70
N GLU A 20 10.41 -6.93 -7.12
CA GLU A 20 9.62 -8.12 -6.80
C GLU A 20 9.52 -8.42 -5.30
N ASP A 21 10.60 -8.21 -4.54
CA ASP A 21 10.61 -8.50 -3.10
C ASP A 21 9.62 -7.60 -2.35
N ILE A 22 9.59 -6.33 -2.71
CA ILE A 22 8.64 -5.35 -2.16
C ILE A 22 7.20 -5.71 -2.58
N ARG A 23 7.02 -6.16 -3.83
CA ARG A 23 5.73 -6.64 -4.32
C ARG A 23 5.24 -7.85 -3.51
N LYS A 24 6.13 -8.80 -3.22
CA LYS A 24 5.83 -10.01 -2.42
C LYS A 24 5.48 -9.67 -0.97
N ASP A 25 6.22 -8.75 -0.35
CA ASP A 25 5.95 -8.30 1.02
C ASP A 25 4.57 -7.62 1.13
N LEU A 26 4.23 -6.78 0.14
CA LEU A 26 2.95 -6.09 0.09
C LEU A 26 1.79 -7.07 -0.17
N LEU A 27 1.99 -8.04 -1.06
CA LEU A 27 1.01 -9.10 -1.31
C LEU A 27 0.79 -9.97 -0.06
N LYS A 28 1.88 -10.28 0.66
CA LYS A 28 1.80 -11.01 1.93
C LYS A 28 0.95 -10.25 2.95
N ALA A 29 1.16 -8.94 3.08
CA ALA A 29 0.34 -8.09 3.96
C ALA A 29 -1.15 -8.14 3.57
N GLN A 30 -1.46 -8.16 2.27
CA GLN A 30 -2.84 -8.25 1.77
C GLN A 30 -3.50 -9.60 2.09
N VAL A 31 -2.79 -10.72 1.97
CA VAL A 31 -3.38 -12.06 2.15
C VAL A 31 -3.35 -12.56 3.59
N THR A 32 -2.57 -11.93 4.48
CA THR A 32 -2.43 -12.34 5.88
C THR A 32 -3.59 -11.84 6.75
N GLY A 33 -4.28 -10.77 6.36
CA GLY A 33 -5.41 -10.24 7.15
C GLY A 33 -6.66 -11.12 7.07
N CYS A 34 -7.36 -11.30 8.20
CA CYS A 34 -8.61 -12.07 8.27
C CYS A 34 -9.86 -11.24 7.92
N SER A 35 -9.80 -9.91 7.98
CA SER A 35 -10.91 -9.00 7.66
C SER A 35 -10.47 -7.82 6.78
N GLY A 36 -11.41 -7.20 6.06
CA GLY A 36 -11.10 -6.07 5.16
C GLY A 36 -10.39 -4.89 5.84
N GLY A 37 -10.70 -4.60 7.11
CA GLY A 37 -10.03 -3.57 7.90
C GLY A 37 -8.61 -3.96 8.33
N GLU A 38 -8.41 -5.23 8.69
CA GLU A 38 -7.08 -5.77 9.02
C GLU A 38 -6.16 -5.81 7.79
N ILE A 39 -6.69 -6.22 6.64
CA ILE A 39 -5.98 -6.19 5.35
C ILE A 39 -5.50 -4.76 5.06
N TYR A 40 -6.39 -3.78 5.19
CA TYR A 40 -6.04 -2.37 4.95
C TYR A 40 -4.94 -1.89 5.91
N TYR A 41 -5.03 -2.23 7.19
CA TYR A 41 -4.02 -1.86 8.18
C TYR A 41 -2.64 -2.48 7.88
N LEU A 42 -2.59 -3.77 7.56
CA LEU A 42 -1.34 -4.45 7.23
C LEU A 42 -0.68 -3.87 5.96
N VAL A 43 -1.49 -3.55 4.94
CA VAL A 43 -1.01 -2.87 3.73
C VAL A 43 -0.43 -1.50 4.08
N LEU A 44 -1.12 -0.70 4.90
CA LEU A 44 -0.63 0.60 5.35
C LEU A 44 0.72 0.49 6.09
N GLN A 45 0.86 -0.49 6.99
CA GLN A 45 2.13 -0.72 7.69
C GLN A 45 3.27 -0.98 6.71
N GLN A 46 3.05 -1.82 5.71
CA GLN A 46 4.07 -2.13 4.71
C GLN A 46 4.40 -0.90 3.84
N LEU A 47 3.40 -0.08 3.47
CA LEU A 47 3.63 1.17 2.74
C LEU A 47 4.44 2.18 3.56
N MET A 48 4.26 2.24 4.88
CA MET A 48 5.05 3.08 5.77
C MET A 48 6.50 2.61 5.88
N ILE A 49 6.74 1.30 5.87
CA ILE A 49 8.09 0.73 5.80
C ILE A 49 8.76 1.12 4.48
N ILE A 50 8.06 1.00 3.35
CA ILE A 50 8.58 1.41 2.04
C ILE A 50 8.92 2.91 2.03
N LYS A 51 8.04 3.75 2.57
CA LYS A 51 8.25 5.20 2.69
C LYS A 51 9.50 5.57 3.50
N LYS A 52 9.79 4.82 4.56
CA LYS A 52 10.92 5.09 5.46
C LYS A 52 12.24 4.50 4.93
N ASP A 53 12.22 3.23 4.52
CA ASP A 53 13.42 2.43 4.32
C ASP A 53 13.76 2.22 2.83
N LYS A 54 12.83 2.50 1.92
CA LYS A 54 12.96 2.30 0.47
C LYS A 54 12.60 3.56 -0.32
N VAL A 55 13.25 4.69 0.02
CA VAL A 55 12.93 6.04 -0.52
C VAL A 55 12.82 6.08 -2.05
N GLN A 56 13.72 5.42 -2.78
CA GLN A 56 13.65 5.38 -4.25
C GLN A 56 12.38 4.73 -4.77
N VAL A 57 11.98 3.60 -4.17
CA VAL A 57 10.76 2.87 -4.54
C VAL A 57 9.53 3.67 -4.14
N TYR A 58 9.56 4.27 -2.95
CA TYR A 58 8.49 5.15 -2.48
C TYR A 58 8.21 6.29 -3.46
N GLU A 59 9.23 7.00 -3.96
CA GLU A 59 9.01 8.10 -4.93
C GLU A 59 8.31 7.64 -6.22
N MET A 60 8.48 6.37 -6.65
CA MET A 60 7.78 5.82 -7.82
C MET A 60 6.28 5.60 -7.58
N ILE A 61 5.91 5.25 -6.35
CA ILE A 61 4.55 4.87 -5.94
C ILE A 61 3.86 5.91 -5.04
N LYS A 62 4.52 7.06 -4.82
CA LYS A 62 4.14 8.08 -3.84
C LYS A 62 2.72 8.59 -4.00
N GLY A 63 2.27 8.81 -5.23
CA GLY A 63 0.91 9.29 -5.51
C GLY A 63 -0.15 8.33 -4.96
N GLU A 64 -0.02 7.04 -5.29
CA GLU A 64 -0.94 6.00 -4.85
C GLU A 64 -0.83 5.75 -3.36
N VAL A 65 0.40 5.76 -2.81
CA VAL A 65 0.61 5.60 -1.36
C VAL A 65 -0.04 6.71 -0.56
N GLU A 66 0.13 7.97 -0.96
CA GLU A 66 -0.50 9.11 -0.27
C GLU A 66 -2.04 9.08 -0.42
N ASN A 67 -2.56 8.62 -1.55
CA ASN A 67 -4.00 8.40 -1.73
C ASN A 67 -4.54 7.33 -0.76
N ILE A 68 -3.86 6.18 -0.66
CA ILE A 68 -4.22 5.10 0.26
C ILE A 68 -4.16 5.58 1.70
N ILE A 69 -3.13 6.34 2.09
CA ILE A 69 -3.03 6.94 3.43
C ILE A 69 -4.17 7.93 3.66
N HIS A 70 -4.53 8.74 2.68
CA HIS A 70 -5.63 9.70 2.80
C HIS A 70 -7.00 9.01 2.99
N CYS A 71 -7.23 7.83 2.40
CA CYS A 71 -8.42 7.03 2.66
C CYS A 71 -8.63 6.73 4.15
N SER A 72 -7.54 6.54 4.92
CA SER A 72 -7.64 6.30 6.37
C SER A 72 -8.22 7.50 7.13
N LYS A 73 -7.85 8.73 6.71
CA LYS A 73 -8.33 9.96 7.34
C LYS A 73 -9.84 10.14 7.14
N SER A 74 -10.35 9.72 5.99
CA SER A 74 -11.78 9.75 5.68
C SER A 74 -12.55 8.69 6.48
N MET A 75 -12.00 7.49 6.67
CA MET A 75 -12.61 6.45 7.51
C MET A 75 -12.65 6.80 9.01
N ILE A 76 -11.65 7.53 9.53
CA ILE A 76 -11.63 7.99 10.93
C ILE A 76 -12.69 9.07 11.19
N HIS A 77 -13.08 9.87 10.20
CA HIS A 77 -14.13 10.89 10.33
C HIS A 77 -15.56 10.33 10.21
N LEU A 78 -15.71 9.03 9.94
CA LEU A 78 -17.00 8.34 9.84
C LEU A 78 -17.33 7.50 11.09
N ASN A 79 -16.52 7.58 12.14
CA ASN A 79 -16.74 6.91 13.44
C ASN A 79 -17.22 7.91 14.51
#